data_AF-A0A0L6V031-F1
#
_entry.id   AF-A0A0L6V031-F1
#
_cell.length_a   1.000
_cell.length_b   1.000
_cell.length_c   1.000
_cell.angle_alpha   90.00
_cell.angle_beta   90.00
_cell.angle_gamma   90.00
#
_symmetry.space_group_name_H-M   'P 1'
#
loop_
_entity.id
_entity.type
_entity.pdbx_description
1 polymer ?
#
loop_
_entity_poly.entity_id
_entity_poly.type
_entity_poly.pdbx_seq_one_letter_code
_entity_poly.pdbx_strand_id
1 'polypeptide(L)'
;MLLSLYFITLHPKKLLYAPAQTRRSIDERIGTPIACGATCQHGPISSRPPSDGSRPPIKPETPAPPVQPSDRGVDLQRFWIADGPVYRGPFNAVEPFLNWVKAIEVFLDKDKIRIAGGLIQETNSLSFYTSDSSVHLNSMWKDFKASFMTFTLPALWSTKLQEQLRHLKMGETETFIAYKAVTFGLLQDLKTK
;
A
#
# COMPACT_ATOMS: atom_id res chain seq x y z
N MET A 1 30.45 33.47 -24.99
CA MET A 1 31.15 33.42 -23.70
C MET A 1 30.49 34.41 -22.76
N LEU A 2 29.88 33.92 -21.68
CA LEU A 2 29.69 34.59 -20.39
C LEU A 2 28.96 33.59 -19.47
N LEU A 3 29.77 32.76 -18.81
CA LEU A 3 29.38 32.01 -17.62
C LEU A 3 29.41 33.00 -16.45
N SER A 4 28.31 33.17 -15.73
CA SER A 4 28.37 33.78 -14.40
C SER A 4 27.24 33.31 -13.50
N LEU A 5 27.64 32.46 -12.55
CA LEU A 5 27.17 32.33 -11.18
C LEU A 5 25.66 32.13 -10.92
N TYR A 6 25.28 30.87 -10.74
CA TYR A 6 24.44 30.49 -9.59
C TYR A 6 25.20 29.43 -8.77
N PHE A 7 25.90 29.91 -7.75
CA PHE A 7 26.44 29.09 -6.67
C PHE A 7 25.26 28.62 -5.81
N ILE A 8 24.95 27.33 -5.86
CA ILE A 8 24.07 26.66 -4.90
C ILE A 8 24.89 26.45 -3.63
N THR A 9 24.42 27.02 -2.53
CA THR A 9 24.93 26.79 -1.18
C THR A 9 24.68 25.33 -0.78
N LEU A 10 25.65 24.45 -1.02
CA LEU A 10 25.67 23.10 -0.44
C LEU A 10 25.99 23.20 1.06
N HIS A 11 25.01 22.87 1.90
CA HIS A 11 25.30 22.43 3.27
C HIS A 11 25.57 20.91 3.26
N PRO A 12 26.68 20.43 3.83
CA PRO A 12 26.92 19.00 3.97
C PRO A 12 26.35 18.53 5.30
N LYS A 13 25.38 17.61 5.27
CA LYS A 13 25.16 16.68 6.39
C LYS A 13 25.42 15.27 5.90
N LYS A 14 26.68 14.84 6.07
CA LYS A 14 26.99 13.42 6.27
C LYS A 14 26.35 13.02 7.60
N LEU A 15 25.39 12.11 7.57
CA LEU A 15 25.23 11.13 8.65
C LEU A 15 25.21 9.77 7.97
N LEU A 16 26.29 9.02 8.21
CA LEU A 16 26.39 7.61 7.88
C LEU A 16 25.25 6.87 8.56
N TYR A 17 24.55 6.02 7.82
CA TYR A 17 23.83 4.90 8.41
C TYR A 17 24.31 3.63 7.74
N ALA A 18 25.08 2.84 8.49
CA ALA A 18 25.39 1.46 8.19
C ALA A 18 24.50 0.60 9.10
N PRO A 19 23.76 -0.42 8.59
CA PRO A 19 23.02 -1.30 9.47
C PRO A 19 23.97 -2.33 10.09
N ALA A 20 24.12 -2.23 11.42
CA ALA A 20 24.70 -3.29 12.23
C ALA A 20 23.70 -4.46 12.31
N GLN A 21 24.09 -5.63 11.80
CA GLN A 21 23.43 -6.89 12.13
C GLN A 21 23.70 -7.23 13.60
N THR A 22 22.64 -7.47 14.37
CA THR A 22 22.74 -8.26 15.59
C THR A 22 21.50 -9.12 15.73
N ARG A 23 21.68 -10.43 15.46
CA ARG A 23 20.79 -11.50 15.91
C ARG A 23 20.61 -11.41 17.42
N ARG A 24 19.37 -11.41 17.90
CA ARG A 24 19.04 -12.07 19.17
C ARG A 24 17.81 -12.95 18.98
N SER A 25 18.09 -14.24 19.08
CA SER A 25 17.19 -15.35 19.34
C SER A 25 16.48 -15.13 20.67
N ILE A 26 15.15 -15.30 20.71
CA ILE A 26 14.44 -15.73 21.91
C ILE A 26 13.41 -16.75 21.44
N ASP A 27 13.79 -18.01 21.61
CA ASP A 27 12.92 -19.17 21.62
C ASP A 27 12.65 -19.55 23.08
N GLU A 28 11.57 -20.29 23.31
CA GLU A 28 11.11 -20.91 24.58
C GLU A 28 10.48 -20.03 25.69
N ARG A 29 9.16 -20.17 25.85
CA ARG A 29 8.60 -20.90 27.02
C ARG A 29 7.16 -21.34 26.82
N ILE A 30 7.00 -22.67 26.80
CA ILE A 30 5.76 -23.42 26.95
C ILE A 30 5.36 -23.43 28.44
N GLY A 31 4.06 -23.37 28.76
CA GLY A 31 3.57 -23.54 30.14
C GLY A 31 2.06 -23.41 30.37
N THR A 32 1.29 -24.36 29.81
CA THR A 32 0.00 -24.96 30.27
C THR A 32 -1.28 -24.13 30.61
N PRO A 33 -2.47 -24.75 30.43
CA PRO A 33 -3.79 -24.09 30.48
C PRO A 33 -4.46 -24.17 31.87
N ILE A 34 -5.29 -23.18 32.22
CA ILE A 34 -6.12 -23.22 33.43
C ILE A 34 -7.54 -23.69 33.09
N ALA A 35 -7.98 -24.61 33.95
CA ALA A 35 -9.15 -25.46 33.85
C ALA A 35 -10.50 -24.79 34.18
N CYS A 36 -11.56 -25.47 33.72
CA CYS A 36 -12.95 -25.31 34.11
C CYS A 36 -13.18 -25.42 35.63
N GLY A 37 -14.09 -24.60 36.16
CA GLY A 37 -14.64 -24.74 37.50
C GLY A 37 -16.12 -24.34 37.50
N ALA A 38 -16.99 -25.33 37.65
CA ALA A 38 -18.44 -25.20 37.77
C ALA A 38 -18.86 -24.75 39.17
N THR A 39 -19.95 -23.98 39.28
CA THR A 39 -20.79 -24.02 40.48
C THR A 39 -22.23 -23.66 40.11
N CYS A 40 -23.09 -24.68 40.07
CA CYS A 40 -24.54 -24.53 40.12
C CYS A 40 -24.94 -24.30 41.59
N GLN A 41 -25.79 -23.30 41.87
CA GLN A 41 -26.52 -23.25 43.13
C GLN A 41 -28.03 -23.27 42.88
N HIS A 42 -28.64 -24.25 43.53
CA HIS A 42 -30.06 -24.53 43.65
C HIS A 42 -30.80 -23.42 44.40
N GLY A 43 -32.01 -23.08 43.93
CA GLY A 43 -33.00 -22.36 44.75
C GLY A 43 -33.83 -23.32 45.62
N PRO A 44 -34.79 -22.80 46.41
CA PRO A 44 -35.95 -23.56 46.84
C PRO A 44 -37.29 -22.91 46.46
N ILE A 45 -38.34 -23.70 46.69
CA ILE A 45 -39.63 -23.80 46.01
C ILE A 45 -40.78 -23.10 46.77
N SER A 46 -41.75 -22.58 46.00
CA SER A 46 -43.22 -22.47 46.22
C SER A 46 -43.81 -21.59 47.32
N SER A 47 -44.70 -20.67 46.89
CA SER A 47 -46.14 -20.72 47.24
C SER A 47 -46.99 -19.75 46.38
N ARG A 48 -48.03 -20.27 45.72
CA ARG A 48 -49.23 -19.54 45.19
C ARG A 48 -50.32 -19.53 46.28
N PRO A 49 -51.38 -18.67 46.29
CA PRO A 49 -52.39 -18.47 45.21
C PRO A 49 -53.01 -17.02 45.19
N PRO A 50 -54.25 -16.74 44.69
CA PRO A 50 -54.74 -16.80 43.30
C PRO A 50 -55.35 -15.47 42.75
N SER A 51 -55.54 -15.44 41.42
CA SER A 51 -56.54 -14.76 40.57
C SER A 51 -56.99 -13.30 40.82
N ASP A 52 -56.75 -12.40 39.84
CA ASP A 52 -57.82 -11.67 39.11
C ASP A 52 -57.27 -10.84 37.91
N GLY A 53 -58.08 -10.70 36.86
CA GLY A 53 -58.24 -9.45 36.09
C GLY A 53 -57.16 -8.95 35.11
N SER A 54 -57.24 -9.38 33.85
CA SER A 54 -57.21 -8.55 32.62
C SER A 54 -56.32 -7.30 32.51
N ARG A 55 -55.17 -7.41 31.81
CA ARG A 55 -54.64 -6.39 30.86
C ARG A 55 -53.45 -6.96 30.05
N PRO A 56 -53.43 -6.95 28.70
CA PRO A 56 -52.20 -7.22 27.97
C PRO A 56 -51.27 -6.00 28.04
N PRO A 57 -49.95 -6.18 28.32
CA PRO A 57 -49.01 -5.08 28.33
C PRO A 57 -48.64 -4.72 26.88
N ILE A 58 -48.75 -3.43 26.55
CA ILE A 58 -48.26 -2.86 25.31
C ILE A 58 -46.73 -3.01 25.32
N LYS A 59 -46.22 -3.80 24.37
CA LYS A 59 -44.80 -3.98 24.08
C LYS A 59 -44.17 -2.60 23.80
N PRO A 60 -43.04 -2.21 24.42
CA PRO A 60 -42.31 -1.03 23.98
C PRO A 60 -41.76 -1.31 22.57
N GLU A 61 -42.21 -0.55 21.58
CA GLU A 61 -41.57 -0.50 20.28
C GLU A 61 -40.14 0.00 20.47
N THR A 62 -39.19 -0.92 20.28
CA THR A 62 -37.78 -0.58 20.12
C THR A 62 -37.65 0.27 18.85
N PRO A 63 -37.08 1.48 18.89
CA PRO A 63 -36.78 2.23 17.68
C PRO A 63 -35.91 1.36 16.78
N ALA A 64 -36.39 1.10 15.57
CA ALA A 64 -35.59 0.40 14.57
C ALA A 64 -34.23 1.12 14.45
N PRO A 65 -33.09 0.38 14.48
CA PRO A 65 -31.81 0.98 14.17
C PRO A 65 -31.91 1.69 12.80
N PRO A 66 -31.30 2.87 12.62
CA PRO A 66 -31.27 3.50 11.32
C PRO A 66 -30.73 2.47 10.32
N VAL A 67 -31.50 2.20 9.28
CA VAL A 67 -31.09 1.37 8.15
C VAL A 67 -29.84 2.02 7.60
N GLN A 68 -28.68 1.52 8.01
CA GLN A 68 -27.45 1.82 7.30
C GLN A 68 -27.71 1.40 5.87
N PRO A 69 -27.51 2.27 4.87
CA PRO A 69 -27.47 1.80 3.50
C PRO A 69 -26.38 0.73 3.49
N SER A 70 -26.78 -0.52 3.32
CA SER A 70 -25.84 -1.59 3.09
C SER A 70 -25.15 -1.24 1.79
N ASP A 71 -24.02 -0.56 1.91
CA ASP A 71 -23.05 -0.40 0.86
C ASP A 71 -22.50 -1.82 0.61
N ARG A 72 -23.31 -2.61 -0.09
CA ARG A 72 -22.90 -3.85 -0.75
C ARG A 72 -22.14 -3.50 -2.04
N GLY A 73 -21.55 -2.31 -2.13
CA GLY A 73 -20.38 -2.09 -2.96
C GLY A 73 -19.27 -2.96 -2.40
N VAL A 74 -18.62 -3.73 -3.27
CA VAL A 74 -17.34 -4.34 -2.93
C VAL A 74 -16.45 -3.22 -2.36
N ASP A 75 -15.87 -3.41 -1.17
CA ASP A 75 -14.86 -2.49 -0.64
C ASP A 75 -13.69 -2.53 -1.61
N LEU A 76 -13.72 -1.62 -2.59
CA LEU A 76 -12.75 -1.57 -3.68
C LEU A 76 -11.35 -1.42 -3.11
N GLN A 77 -11.18 -0.74 -1.98
CA GLN A 77 -9.89 -0.61 -1.32
C GLN A 77 -9.39 -1.98 -0.83
N ARG A 78 -10.23 -2.77 -0.15
CA ARG A 78 -9.85 -4.12 0.32
C ARG A 78 -9.65 -5.10 -0.84
N PHE A 79 -10.51 -5.06 -1.85
CA PHE A 79 -10.40 -5.90 -3.04
C PHE A 79 -9.11 -5.61 -3.81
N TRP A 80 -8.78 -4.33 -4.00
CA TRP A 80 -7.56 -3.94 -4.69
C TRP A 80 -6.29 -4.20 -3.89
N ILE A 81 -6.30 -4.12 -2.57
CA ILE A 81 -5.11 -4.51 -1.78
C ILE A 81 -4.88 -6.02 -1.86
N ALA A 82 -5.94 -6.83 -2.00
CA ALA A 82 -5.84 -8.28 -2.12
C ALA A 82 -5.34 -8.73 -3.51
N ASP A 83 -5.84 -8.13 -4.60
CA ASP A 83 -5.60 -8.59 -5.98
C ASP A 83 -4.83 -7.59 -6.86
N GLY A 84 -4.43 -6.44 -6.30
CA GLY A 84 -3.80 -5.36 -7.05
C GLY A 84 -2.35 -5.63 -7.45
N PRO A 85 -1.79 -4.80 -8.35
CA PRO A 85 -0.40 -4.91 -8.76
C PRO A 85 0.50 -4.59 -7.57
N VAL A 86 1.05 -5.61 -6.92
CA VAL A 86 1.96 -5.43 -5.79
C VAL A 86 3.37 -5.10 -6.28
N TYR A 87 3.97 -4.04 -5.77
CA TYR A 87 5.38 -3.75 -6.00
C TYR A 87 6.28 -4.61 -5.11
N ARG A 88 6.86 -5.66 -5.72
CA ARG A 88 7.87 -6.57 -5.13
C ARG A 88 9.25 -6.43 -5.79
N GLY A 89 9.41 -5.44 -6.67
CA GLY A 89 10.68 -5.23 -7.37
C GLY A 89 11.79 -4.81 -6.39
N PRO A 90 13.06 -5.06 -6.71
CA PRO A 90 14.17 -4.53 -5.93
C PRO A 90 14.14 -3.00 -5.89
N PHE A 91 14.59 -2.41 -4.79
CA PHE A 91 14.87 -0.99 -4.72
C PHE A 91 15.82 -0.58 -5.85
N ASN A 92 15.61 0.58 -6.47
CA ASN A 92 16.35 1.06 -7.65
C ASN A 92 16.16 0.25 -8.95
N ALA A 93 15.26 -0.74 -9.01
CA ALA A 93 14.91 -1.41 -10.26
C ALA A 93 13.94 -0.56 -11.08
N VAL A 94 14.40 -0.08 -12.25
CA VAL A 94 13.65 0.86 -13.10
C VAL A 94 12.40 0.23 -13.70
N GLU A 95 12.53 -0.82 -14.51
CA GLU A 95 11.39 -1.39 -15.23
C GLU A 95 10.29 -1.94 -14.32
N PRO A 96 10.58 -2.72 -13.25
CA PRO A 96 9.53 -3.21 -12.35
C PRO A 96 8.77 -2.07 -11.67
N PHE A 97 9.47 -0.99 -11.29
CA PHE A 97 8.86 0.16 -10.64
C PHE A 97 7.97 0.94 -11.63
N LEU A 98 8.46 1.25 -12.83
CA LEU A 98 7.68 1.98 -13.83
C LEU A 98 6.43 1.21 -14.27
N ASN A 99 6.55 -0.11 -14.46
CA ASN A 99 5.41 -0.97 -14.77
C ASN A 99 4.36 -0.96 -13.65
N TRP A 100 4.80 -0.98 -12.39
CA TRP A 100 3.89 -0.89 -11.26
C TRP A 100 3.17 0.47 -11.21
N VAL A 101 3.88 1.59 -11.38
CA VAL A 101 3.28 2.93 -11.42
C VAL A 101 2.23 3.03 -12.54
N LYS A 102 2.55 2.54 -13.74
CA LYS A 102 1.62 2.51 -14.87
C LYS A 102 0.36 1.70 -14.55
N ALA A 103 0.51 0.54 -13.92
CA ALA A 103 -0.63 -0.27 -13.51
C ALA A 103 -1.55 0.51 -12.54
N ILE A 104 -0.97 1.17 -11.53
CA ILE A 104 -1.72 2.04 -10.62
C ILE A 104 -2.44 3.16 -11.37
N GLU A 105 -1.79 3.79 -12.35
CA GLU A 105 -2.37 4.89 -13.12
C GLU A 105 -3.52 4.47 -14.04
N VAL A 106 -3.47 3.25 -14.58
CA VAL A 106 -4.50 2.69 -15.46
C VAL A 106 -5.71 2.18 -14.67
N PHE A 107 -5.48 1.54 -13.53
CA PHE A 107 -6.55 0.84 -12.81
C PHE A 107 -7.27 1.69 -11.77
N LEU A 108 -6.65 2.77 -11.31
CA LEU A 108 -7.22 3.61 -10.25
C LEU A 108 -7.56 5.00 -10.79
N ASP A 109 -8.70 5.53 -10.37
CA ASP A 109 -9.11 6.91 -10.65
C ASP A 109 -8.98 7.82 -9.43
N LYS A 110 -9.21 7.26 -8.23
CA LYS A 110 -9.21 7.95 -6.93
C LYS A 110 -8.34 7.20 -5.93
N ASP A 111 -8.02 7.85 -4.81
CA ASP A 111 -7.30 7.28 -3.68
C ASP A 111 -5.97 6.58 -4.03
N LYS A 112 -5.36 6.95 -5.18
CA LYS A 112 -4.17 6.33 -5.74
C LYS A 112 -3.04 6.19 -4.73
N ILE A 113 -2.78 7.25 -3.95
CA ILE A 113 -1.70 7.28 -2.96
C ILE A 113 -1.97 6.32 -1.81
N ARG A 114 -3.22 6.25 -1.34
CA ARG A 114 -3.60 5.36 -0.24
C ARG A 114 -3.51 3.89 -0.66
N ILE A 115 -4.02 3.57 -1.85
CA ILE A 115 -3.98 2.22 -2.40
C ILE A 115 -2.55 1.81 -2.75
N ALA A 116 -1.78 2.70 -3.39
CA ALA A 116 -0.37 2.48 -3.71
C ALA A 116 0.44 2.14 -2.44
N GLY A 117 0.22 2.87 -1.35
CA GLY A 117 0.82 2.58 -0.04
C GLY A 117 0.60 1.14 0.43
N GLY A 118 -0.62 0.62 0.27
CA GLY A 118 -0.97 -0.76 0.61
C GLY A 118 -0.42 -1.83 -0.35
N LEU A 119 0.06 -1.43 -1.52
CA LEU A 119 0.59 -2.31 -2.57
C LEU A 119 2.12 -2.32 -2.64
N ILE A 120 2.82 -1.57 -1.78
CA ILE A 120 4.28 -1.58 -1.70
C ILE A 120 4.73 -2.66 -0.72
N GLN A 121 5.49 -3.64 -1.21
CA GLN A 121 6.14 -4.66 -0.37
C GLN A 121 7.66 -4.48 -0.28
N GLU A 122 8.25 -3.66 -1.14
CA GLU A 122 9.67 -3.32 -1.06
C GLU A 122 9.94 -2.38 0.13
N THR A 123 10.86 -2.78 1.01
CA THR A 123 11.11 -2.18 2.32
C THR A 123 11.50 -0.69 2.28
N ASN A 124 12.42 -0.31 1.39
CA ASN A 124 12.93 1.06 1.35
C ASN A 124 11.85 2.02 0.84
N SER A 125 11.16 1.61 -0.21
CA SER A 125 10.03 2.31 -0.81
C SER A 125 8.86 2.44 0.18
N LEU A 126 8.59 1.39 0.95
CA LEU A 126 7.58 1.43 2.01
C LEU A 126 7.98 2.40 3.11
N SER A 127 9.27 2.42 3.49
CA SER A 127 9.79 3.33 4.52
C SER A 127 9.59 4.80 4.12
N PHE A 128 9.81 5.15 2.85
CA PHE A 128 9.51 6.48 2.31
C PHE A 128 8.03 6.84 2.46
N TYR A 129 7.14 5.91 2.11
CA TYR A 129 5.70 6.12 2.23
C TYR A 129 5.26 6.30 3.69
N THR A 130 5.78 5.50 4.62
CA THR A 130 5.37 5.55 6.02
C THR A 130 5.96 6.72 6.80
N SER A 131 7.10 7.26 6.37
CA SER A 131 7.79 8.35 7.10
C SER A 131 6.95 9.63 7.16
N ASP A 132 6.29 9.99 6.04
CA ASP A 132 5.50 11.21 5.92
C ASP A 132 4.09 10.91 5.37
N SER A 133 3.46 9.82 5.83
CA SER A 133 2.22 9.30 5.25
C SER A 133 1.09 10.33 5.21
N SER A 134 0.97 11.19 6.23
CA SER A 134 -0.03 12.26 6.27
C SER A 134 0.21 13.33 5.21
N VAL A 135 1.47 13.67 4.91
CA VAL A 135 1.84 14.62 3.85
C VAL A 135 1.55 14.01 2.48
N HIS A 136 1.94 12.75 2.29
CA HIS A 136 1.70 12.03 1.03
C HIS A 136 0.21 11.92 0.73
N LEU A 137 -0.61 11.54 1.71
CA LEU A 137 -2.07 11.37 1.52
C LEU A 137 -2.80 12.67 1.17
N ASN A 138 -2.26 13.82 1.56
CA ASN A 138 -2.83 15.14 1.24
C ASN A 138 -2.28 15.74 -0.07
N SER A 139 -1.33 15.07 -0.71
CA SER A 139 -0.69 15.55 -1.95
C SER A 139 -1.47 15.11 -3.19
N MET A 140 -1.26 15.81 -4.32
CA MET A 140 -1.75 15.32 -5.61
C MET A 140 -0.95 14.08 -6.04
N TRP A 141 -1.59 13.15 -6.76
CA TRP A 141 -0.91 11.96 -7.30
C TRP A 141 0.37 12.30 -8.07
N LYS A 142 0.33 13.37 -8.87
CA LYS A 142 1.47 13.84 -9.66
C LYS A 142 2.69 14.16 -8.80
N ASP A 143 2.50 14.87 -7.69
CA ASP A 143 3.58 15.34 -6.82
C ASP A 143 4.14 14.21 -5.96
N PHE A 144 3.25 13.35 -5.46
CA PHE A 144 3.65 12.11 -4.79
C PHE A 144 4.47 11.21 -5.72
N LYS A 145 3.96 10.95 -6.94
CA LYS A 145 4.65 10.11 -7.94
C LYS A 145 6.05 10.66 -8.25
N ALA A 146 6.17 11.96 -8.50
CA ALA A 146 7.46 12.58 -8.81
C ALA A 146 8.48 12.46 -7.65
N SER A 147 8.02 12.71 -6.42
CA SER A 147 8.84 12.56 -5.22
C SER A 147 9.25 11.10 -5.00
N PHE A 148 8.31 10.18 -5.20
CA PHE A 148 8.54 8.75 -5.04
C PHE A 148 9.52 8.22 -6.09
N MET A 149 9.36 8.59 -7.36
CA MET A 149 10.31 8.27 -8.43
C MET A 149 11.72 8.78 -8.15
N THR A 150 11.83 9.97 -7.58
CA THR A 150 13.13 10.56 -7.23
C THR A 150 13.81 9.79 -6.10
N PHE A 151 13.03 9.21 -5.20
CA PHE A 151 13.53 8.39 -4.10
C PHE A 151 13.84 6.94 -4.52
N THR A 152 12.98 6.31 -5.32
CA THR A 152 13.05 4.87 -5.61
C THR A 152 13.89 4.51 -6.81
N LEU A 153 14.08 5.43 -7.75
CA LEU A 153 14.82 5.17 -8.98
C LEU A 153 16.28 5.61 -8.86
N PRO A 154 17.21 4.92 -9.53
CA PRO A 154 18.58 5.37 -9.62
C PRO A 154 18.66 6.77 -10.24
N ALA A 155 19.67 7.54 -9.82
CA ALA A 155 20.02 8.76 -10.52
C ALA A 155 20.23 8.48 -12.01
N LEU A 156 19.77 9.41 -12.86
CA LEU A 156 19.90 9.32 -14.32
C LEU A 156 19.18 8.12 -14.98
N TRP A 157 18.22 7.48 -14.30
CA TRP A 157 17.45 6.36 -14.88
C TRP A 157 16.88 6.70 -16.27
N SER A 158 16.35 7.92 -16.44
CA SER A 158 15.79 8.36 -17.73
C SER A 158 16.87 8.47 -18.81
N THR A 159 18.07 8.92 -18.44
CA THR A 159 19.21 8.99 -19.37
C THR A 159 19.66 7.59 -19.76
N LYS A 160 19.65 6.62 -18.83
CA LYS A 160 19.98 5.23 -19.12
C LYS A 160 18.97 4.60 -20.09
N LEU A 161 17.67 4.85 -19.89
CA LEU A 161 16.64 4.39 -20.82
C LEU A 161 16.76 5.05 -22.21
N GLN A 162 17.05 6.35 -22.26
CA GLN A 162 17.35 7.04 -23.52
C GLN A 162 18.54 6.40 -24.24
N GLU A 163 19.58 6.06 -23.49
CA GLU A 163 20.77 5.42 -24.05
C GLU A 163 20.48 4.02 -24.58
N GLN A 164 19.70 3.22 -23.84
CA GLN A 164 19.22 1.93 -24.30
C GLN A 164 18.42 2.07 -25.61
N LEU A 165 17.53 3.06 -25.69
CA LEU A 165 16.75 3.32 -26.89
C LEU A 165 17.64 3.75 -28.08
N ARG A 166 18.66 4.58 -27.85
CA ARG A 166 19.60 5.02 -28.91
C ARG A 166 20.45 3.88 -29.45
N HIS A 167 20.83 2.94 -28.60
CA HIS A 167 21.64 1.78 -28.99
C HIS A 167 20.82 0.56 -29.37
N LEU A 168 19.50 0.62 -29.24
CA LEU A 168 18.61 -0.46 -29.63
C LEU A 168 18.74 -0.68 -31.15
N LYS A 169 19.12 -1.90 -31.52
CA LYS A 169 19.19 -2.36 -32.90
C LYS A 169 18.50 -3.70 -32.97
N MET A 170 17.75 -3.91 -34.04
CA MET A 170 17.10 -5.18 -34.31
C MET A 170 18.18 -6.26 -34.55
N GLY A 171 18.09 -7.36 -33.80
CA GLY A 171 18.99 -8.50 -33.98
C GLY A 171 18.69 -9.29 -35.25
N GLU A 172 19.65 -10.07 -35.76
CA GLU A 172 19.48 -10.89 -36.96
C GLU A 172 18.38 -11.96 -36.82
N THR A 173 18.16 -12.44 -35.59
CA THR A 173 17.16 -13.46 -35.25
C THR A 173 15.90 -12.88 -34.61
N GLU A 174 15.87 -11.57 -34.35
CA GLU A 174 14.74 -10.90 -33.71
C GLU A 174 13.64 -10.64 -34.75
N THR A 175 12.37 -10.82 -34.35
CA THR A 175 11.26 -10.44 -35.23
C THR A 175 10.99 -8.94 -35.13
N PHE A 176 10.50 -8.34 -36.21
CA PHE A 176 10.16 -6.91 -36.22
C PHE A 176 9.13 -6.54 -35.14
N ILE A 177 8.21 -7.47 -34.83
CA ILE A 177 7.19 -7.28 -33.78
C ILE A 177 7.84 -7.22 -32.40
N ALA A 178 8.80 -8.11 -32.10
CA ALA A 178 9.55 -8.09 -30.85
C ALA A 178 10.34 -6.79 -30.69
N TYR A 179 11.09 -6.39 -31.73
CA TYR A 179 11.85 -5.14 -31.74
C TYR A 179 10.96 -3.92 -31.48
N LYS A 180 9.80 -3.86 -32.16
CA LYS A 180 8.81 -2.81 -31.94
C LYS A 180 8.25 -2.80 -30.52
N ALA A 181 7.97 -3.97 -29.95
CA ALA A 181 7.45 -4.08 -28.59
C ALA A 181 8.43 -3.51 -27.57
N VAL A 182 9.73 -3.85 -27.67
CA VAL A 182 10.79 -3.31 -26.81
C VAL A 182 10.92 -1.79 -26.99
N THR A 183 11.00 -1.33 -28.25
CA THR A 183 11.09 0.11 -28.56
C THR A 183 9.94 0.89 -27.96
N PHE A 184 8.71 0.38 -28.10
CA PHE A 184 7.52 1.02 -27.57
C PHE A 184 7.50 1.02 -26.04
N GLY A 185 7.90 -0.08 -25.38
CA GLY A 185 8.00 -0.17 -23.93
C GLY A 185 8.91 0.91 -23.35
N LEU A 186 10.14 1.02 -23.88
CA LEU A 186 11.11 2.03 -23.47
C LEU A 186 10.61 3.47 -23.68
N LEU A 187 9.91 3.73 -24.80
CA LEU A 187 9.30 5.03 -25.06
C LEU A 187 8.19 5.37 -24.04
N GLN A 188 7.39 4.40 -23.62
CA GLN A 188 6.37 4.60 -22.60
C GLN A 188 6.99 4.83 -21.22
N ASP A 189 8.06 4.11 -20.88
CA ASP A 189 8.83 4.34 -19.65
C ASP A 189 9.37 5.77 -19.57
N LEU A 190 9.90 6.29 -20.68
CA LEU A 190 10.39 7.67 -20.76
C LEU A 190 9.29 8.72 -20.56
N LYS A 191 8.05 8.42 -20.96
CA LYS A 191 6.88 9.30 -20.75
C LYS A 191 6.33 9.25 -19.32
N THR A 192 6.78 8.30 -18.50
CA THR A 192 6.26 8.12 -17.13
C THR A 192 6.80 9.16 -16.15
N LYS A 193 7.89 9.85 -16.53
CA LYS A 193 8.47 10.99 -15.81
C LYS A 193 7.51 12.17 -15.72
#